data_AF-A0A6M3KXP3-F1
#
_entry.id   AF-A0A6M3KXP3-F1
#
_cell.length_a   1.000
_cell.length_b   1.000
_cell.length_c   1.000
_cell.angle_alpha   90.00
_cell.angle_beta   90.00
_cell.angle_gamma   90.00
#
_symmetry.space_group_name_H-M   'P 1'
#
loop_
_entity.id
_entity.type
_entity.pdbx_description
1 polymer ?
#
loop_
_entity_poly.entity_id
_entity_poly.type
_entity_poly.pdbx_seq_one_letter_code
_entity_poly.pdbx_strand_id
1 'polypeptide(L)'
;MKKENKTMKQQYKDGYLNGWTDACQEIDKRNKMNKKPKAENKDIDPNGDRWVKINIPTLKKYGVKPFSIMERKMRKNNEVWNNISFYDAQKEAEKLGYRLPDIREMLAILEYYKQKNKNVSENDKEFLGIEELSYEEDVHYEWIEGAGCAFLRGGYWYDGASAGAFTLPLNNTPGSTSRNFGFRCAR
;
A
#
# COMPACT_ATOMS: atom_id res chain seq x y z
N MET A 1 3.01 9.33 49.92
CA MET A 1 2.53 9.00 48.56
C MET A 1 3.34 7.82 48.03
N LYS A 2 2.72 6.64 47.87
CA LYS A 2 3.36 5.49 47.21
C LYS A 2 3.20 5.68 45.70
N LYS A 3 4.30 5.85 44.95
CA LYS A 3 4.27 5.79 43.48
C LYS A 3 4.14 4.33 43.08
N GLU A 4 3.05 3.96 42.43
CA GLU A 4 2.88 2.63 41.85
C GLU A 4 3.86 2.43 40.70
N ASN A 5 4.80 1.50 40.88
CA ASN A 5 5.69 1.05 39.81
C ASN A 5 4.88 0.18 38.85
N LYS A 6 4.40 0.78 37.75
CA LYS A 6 3.86 0.02 36.61
C LYS A 6 4.95 -0.93 36.09
N THR A 7 4.59 -2.19 35.91
CA THR A 7 5.50 -3.19 35.33
C THR A 7 5.84 -2.83 33.89
N MET A 8 7.05 -3.14 33.41
CA MET A 8 7.47 -2.88 32.02
C MET A 8 6.47 -3.42 30.98
N LYS A 9 5.86 -4.58 31.25
CA LYS A 9 4.81 -5.16 30.37
C LYS A 9 3.58 -4.25 30.25
N GLN A 10 3.20 -3.57 31.33
CA GLN A 10 2.06 -2.64 31.33
C GLN A 10 2.42 -1.36 30.57
N GLN A 11 3.64 -0.84 30.75
CA GLN A 11 4.11 0.33 30.02
C GLN A 11 4.20 0.06 28.50
N TYR A 12 4.65 -1.13 28.11
CA TYR A 12 4.73 -1.52 26.69
C TYR A 12 3.35 -1.70 26.07
N LYS A 13 2.42 -2.31 26.79
CA LYS A 13 1.04 -2.51 26.35
C LYS A 13 0.28 -1.18 26.24
N ASP A 14 0.42 -0.30 27.24
CA ASP A 14 -0.19 1.03 27.24
C ASP A 14 0.40 1.90 26.09
N GLY A 15 1.71 1.86 25.86
CA GLY A 15 2.34 2.62 24.76
C GLY A 15 1.95 2.12 23.37
N TYR A 16 1.92 0.80 23.16
CA TYR A 16 1.61 0.22 21.84
C TYR A 16 0.13 0.34 21.47
N LEU A 17 -0.80 0.09 22.41
CA LEU A 17 -2.25 0.17 22.14
C LEU A 17 -2.76 1.61 22.03
N ASN A 18 -2.24 2.51 22.87
CA ASN A 18 -2.66 3.91 22.81
C ASN A 18 -2.08 4.60 21.57
N GLY A 19 -0.82 4.30 21.21
CA GLY A 19 -0.22 4.80 19.96
C GLY A 19 -0.98 4.34 18.71
N TRP A 20 -1.50 3.11 18.71
CA TRP A 20 -2.32 2.59 17.60
C TRP A 20 -3.68 3.29 17.52
N THR A 21 -4.31 3.52 18.67
CA THR A 21 -5.60 4.21 18.75
C THR A 21 -5.49 5.67 18.32
N ASP A 22 -4.42 6.35 18.73
CA ASP A 22 -4.14 7.73 18.35
C ASP A 22 -3.83 7.86 16.85
N ALA A 23 -3.06 6.92 16.28
CA ALA A 23 -2.82 6.85 14.85
C ALA A 23 -4.12 6.64 14.05
N CYS A 24 -4.98 5.71 14.48
CA CYS A 24 -6.31 5.51 13.88
C CYS A 24 -7.17 6.78 13.90
N GLN A 25 -7.15 7.53 15.00
CA GLN A 25 -7.91 8.76 15.14
C GLN A 25 -7.35 9.92 14.29
N GLU A 26 -6.03 10.02 14.14
CA GLU A 26 -5.41 11.01 13.24
C GLU A 26 -5.77 10.75 11.77
N ILE A 27 -5.84 9.49 11.35
CA ILE A 27 -6.23 9.13 9.98
C ILE A 27 -7.68 9.49 9.71
N ASP A 28 -8.58 9.18 10.65
CA ASP A 28 -9.98 9.57 10.55
C ASP A 28 -10.14 11.09 10.49
N LYS A 29 -9.29 11.84 11.19
CA LYS A 29 -9.25 13.31 11.11
C LYS A 29 -8.71 13.79 9.75
N ARG A 30 -7.61 13.22 9.23
CA ARG A 30 -7.07 13.57 7.91
C ARG A 30 -8.07 13.28 6.80
N ASN A 31 -8.72 12.12 6.85
CA ASN A 31 -9.78 11.72 5.92
C ASN A 31 -11.00 12.66 5.96
N LYS A 32 -11.29 13.27 7.11
CA LYS A 32 -12.37 14.26 7.28
C LYS A 32 -11.97 15.68 6.87
N MET A 33 -10.69 16.06 6.99
CA MET A 33 -10.20 17.42 6.70
C MET A 33 -9.86 17.64 5.22
N ASN A 34 -9.56 16.59 4.46
CA ASN A 34 -9.37 16.69 3.02
C ASN A 34 -10.72 16.77 2.29
N LYS A 35 -11.27 17.99 2.18
CA LYS A 35 -12.26 18.31 1.13
C LYS A 35 -11.59 18.11 -0.22
N LYS A 36 -11.77 16.91 -0.80
CA LYS A 36 -11.25 16.50 -2.10
C LYS A 36 -11.50 17.61 -3.15
N PRO A 37 -10.48 18.10 -3.87
CA PRO A 37 -10.74 18.67 -5.19
C PRO A 37 -11.49 17.60 -6.00
N LYS A 38 -12.57 18.00 -6.68
CA LYS A 38 -13.33 17.10 -7.55
C LYS A 38 -12.37 16.55 -8.59
N ALA A 39 -12.03 15.26 -8.48
CA ALA A 39 -11.32 14.56 -9.53
C ALA A 39 -12.22 14.59 -10.77
N GLU A 40 -11.85 15.42 -11.75
CA GLU A 40 -12.49 15.38 -13.05
C GLU A 40 -12.32 13.98 -13.65
N ASN A 41 -13.37 13.54 -14.33
CA ASN A 41 -13.50 12.22 -14.94
C ASN A 41 -12.35 11.99 -15.94
N LYS A 42 -11.25 11.39 -15.49
CA LYS A 42 -10.17 10.90 -16.35
C LYS A 42 -9.93 9.44 -15.99
N ASP A 43 -10.40 8.55 -16.86
CA ASP A 43 -10.06 7.12 -16.85
C ASP A 43 -8.61 6.86 -17.28
N ILE A 44 -7.86 7.94 -17.52
CA ILE A 44 -6.47 7.97 -17.92
C ILE A 44 -5.79 8.96 -16.97
N ASP A 45 -4.77 8.52 -16.24
CA ASP A 45 -4.00 9.41 -15.37
C ASP A 45 -3.12 10.40 -16.19
N PRO A 46 -2.40 11.35 -15.57
CA PRO A 46 -1.54 12.30 -16.29
C PRO A 46 -0.46 11.67 -17.18
N ASN A 47 -0.12 10.39 -16.95
CA ASN A 47 0.88 9.64 -17.68
C ASN A 47 0.29 8.70 -18.74
N GLY A 48 -1.04 8.66 -18.90
CA GLY A 48 -1.67 7.73 -19.85
C GLY A 48 -2.07 6.38 -19.24
N ASP A 49 -1.91 6.18 -17.94
CA ASP A 49 -2.14 4.88 -17.31
C ASP A 49 -3.64 4.62 -17.04
N ARG A 50 -4.05 3.37 -17.27
CA ARG A 50 -5.43 2.92 -17.07
C ARG A 50 -5.70 2.62 -15.60
N TRP A 51 -6.96 2.84 -15.22
CA TRP A 51 -7.46 2.49 -13.89
C TRP A 51 -8.17 1.14 -13.93
N VAL A 52 -7.76 0.25 -13.06
CA VAL A 52 -8.39 -1.05 -12.84
C VAL A 52 -9.45 -0.92 -11.75
N LYS A 53 -10.69 -1.28 -12.07
CA LYS A 53 -11.79 -1.26 -11.09
C LYS A 53 -11.84 -2.60 -10.34
N ILE A 54 -11.63 -2.54 -9.03
CA ILE A 54 -11.65 -3.71 -8.15
C ILE A 54 -13.00 -3.81 -7.44
N ASN A 55 -13.74 -4.87 -7.77
CA ASN A 55 -15.01 -5.21 -7.14
C ASN A 55 -15.12 -6.73 -6.97
N ILE A 56 -14.37 -7.26 -6.00
CA ILE A 56 -14.26 -8.70 -5.73
C ILE A 56 -14.95 -9.06 -4.40
N PRO A 57 -15.45 -10.30 -4.23
CA PRO A 57 -16.21 -10.67 -3.03
C PRO A 57 -15.42 -10.54 -1.71
N THR A 58 -14.10 -10.72 -1.76
CA THR A 58 -13.22 -10.66 -0.58
C THR A 58 -13.16 -9.26 0.04
N LEU A 59 -13.46 -8.18 -0.69
CA LEU A 59 -13.44 -6.81 -0.16
C LEU A 59 -14.31 -6.67 1.10
N LYS A 60 -15.51 -7.28 1.09
CA LYS A 60 -16.44 -7.21 2.22
C LYS A 60 -15.85 -7.78 3.51
N LYS A 61 -15.06 -8.86 3.41
CA LYS A 61 -14.40 -9.51 4.55
C LYS A 61 -13.40 -8.57 5.23
N TYR A 62 -12.74 -7.71 4.46
CA TYR A 62 -11.74 -6.75 4.95
C TYR A 62 -12.34 -5.37 5.27
N GLY A 63 -13.67 -5.19 5.15
CA GLY A 63 -14.32 -3.91 5.37
C GLY A 63 -13.98 -2.86 4.31
N VAL A 64 -13.58 -3.30 3.11
CA VAL A 64 -13.14 -2.45 2.00
C VAL A 64 -14.29 -2.22 1.04
N LYS A 65 -14.45 -0.98 0.56
CA LYS A 65 -15.40 -0.65 -0.52
C LYS A 65 -14.74 -0.91 -1.88
N PRO A 66 -15.52 -1.16 -2.95
CA PRO A 66 -14.96 -1.16 -4.30
C PRO A 66 -14.15 0.12 -4.56
N PHE A 67 -13.01 -0.04 -5.22
CA PHE A 67 -12.04 1.03 -5.45
C PHE A 67 -11.42 0.88 -6.84
N SER A 68 -10.67 1.90 -7.27
CA SER A 68 -9.84 1.82 -8.46
C SER A 68 -8.37 1.91 -8.09
N ILE A 69 -7.53 1.15 -8.79
CA ILE A 69 -6.08 1.15 -8.64
C ILE A 69 -5.43 1.31 -10.01
N MET A 70 -4.26 1.94 -10.08
CA MET A 70 -3.52 2.01 -11.32
C MET A 70 -3.09 0.61 -11.81
N GLU A 71 -3.22 0.38 -13.11
CA GLU A 71 -2.73 -0.80 -13.82
C GLU A 71 -1.23 -1.00 -13.53
N ARG A 72 -0.42 0.05 -13.70
CA ARG A 72 1.04 0.04 -13.52
C ARG A 72 1.49 0.92 -12.35
N LYS A 73 2.76 0.79 -11.93
CA LYS A 73 3.37 1.70 -10.96
C LYS A 73 3.50 3.09 -11.55
N MET A 74 3.53 4.10 -10.67
CA MET A 74 3.67 5.50 -11.06
C MET A 74 4.95 5.72 -11.87
N ARG A 75 4.84 6.50 -12.94
CA ARG A 75 5.97 6.82 -13.84
C ARG A 75 6.36 8.30 -13.75
N LYS A 76 7.64 8.59 -13.97
CA LYS A 76 8.21 9.92 -14.14
C LYS A 76 9.18 9.88 -15.32
N ASN A 77 8.91 10.68 -16.36
CA ASN A 77 9.67 10.65 -17.61
C ASN A 77 9.71 9.25 -18.27
N ASN A 78 8.57 8.56 -18.31
CA ASN A 78 8.38 7.18 -18.82
C ASN A 78 9.07 6.05 -18.02
N GLU A 79 9.91 6.36 -17.05
CA GLU A 79 10.51 5.39 -16.14
C GLU A 79 9.64 5.20 -14.89
N VAL A 80 9.69 4.03 -14.27
CA VAL A 80 9.01 3.81 -12.99
C VAL A 80 9.62 4.75 -11.95
N TRP A 81 8.77 5.52 -11.28
CA TRP A 81 9.19 6.44 -10.25
C TRP A 81 9.64 5.67 -9.01
N ASN A 82 10.95 5.59 -8.83
CA ASN A 82 11.59 4.88 -7.74
C ASN A 82 12.46 5.79 -6.85
N ASN A 83 13.19 5.19 -5.90
CA ASN A 83 14.02 5.90 -4.94
C ASN A 83 13.26 6.97 -4.16
N ILE A 84 12.06 6.59 -3.73
CA ILE A 84 11.09 7.45 -3.06
C ILE A 84 10.76 6.91 -1.67
N SER A 85 10.62 7.81 -0.69
CA SER A 85 10.16 7.45 0.65
C SER A 85 8.64 7.27 0.68
N PHE A 86 8.11 6.63 1.73
CA PHE A 86 6.66 6.55 1.92
C PHE A 86 6.02 7.95 1.98
N TYR A 87 6.64 8.88 2.71
CA TYR A 87 6.11 10.22 2.89
C TYR A 87 6.08 11.02 1.59
N ASP A 88 7.12 10.89 0.77
CA ASP A 88 7.16 11.53 -0.54
C ASP A 88 6.14 10.88 -1.48
N ALA A 89 6.04 9.55 -1.52
CA ALA A 89 5.05 8.84 -2.32
C ALA A 89 3.61 9.25 -1.97
N GLN A 90 3.30 9.35 -0.67
CA GLN A 90 2.00 9.83 -0.19
C GLN A 90 1.73 11.26 -0.64
N LYS A 91 2.70 12.17 -0.44
CA LYS A 91 2.59 13.58 -0.84
C LYS A 91 2.40 13.73 -2.35
N GLU A 92 3.11 12.96 -3.16
CA GLU A 92 2.96 12.99 -4.62
C GLU A 92 1.61 12.41 -5.06
N ALA A 93 1.15 11.31 -4.47
CA ALA A 93 -0.19 10.79 -4.72
C ALA A 93 -1.29 11.82 -4.37
N GLU A 94 -1.16 12.51 -3.23
CA GLU A 94 -2.09 13.54 -2.78
C GLU A 94 -2.14 14.74 -3.71
N LYS A 95 -0.99 15.23 -4.20
CA LYS A 95 -0.92 16.31 -5.20
C LYS A 95 -1.72 15.99 -6.46
N LEU A 96 -1.78 14.71 -6.83
CA LEU A 96 -2.53 14.21 -7.99
C LEU A 96 -4.01 13.92 -7.66
N GLY A 97 -4.44 14.10 -6.41
CA GLY A 97 -5.81 13.82 -5.96
C GLY A 97 -6.08 12.34 -5.66
N TYR A 98 -5.02 11.54 -5.50
CA TYR A 98 -5.09 10.12 -5.20
C TYR A 98 -4.52 9.80 -3.81
N ARG A 99 -4.45 8.51 -3.49
CA ARG A 99 -3.81 7.98 -2.28
C ARG A 99 -2.97 6.76 -2.64
N LEU A 100 -2.16 6.29 -1.69
CA LEU A 100 -1.60 4.95 -1.77
C LEU A 100 -2.70 3.90 -1.53
N PRO A 101 -2.55 2.67 -2.08
CA PRO A 101 -3.45 1.58 -1.75
C PRO A 101 -3.40 1.24 -0.25
N ASP A 102 -4.54 0.86 0.30
CA ASP A 102 -4.65 0.43 1.69
C ASP A 102 -4.23 -1.04 1.82
N ILE A 103 -3.58 -1.41 2.92
CA ILE A 103 -3.18 -2.79 3.20
C ILE A 103 -4.35 -3.77 3.12
N ARG A 104 -5.55 -3.37 3.55
CA ARG A 104 -6.76 -4.20 3.49
C ARG A 104 -7.21 -4.43 2.05
N GLU A 105 -6.99 -3.48 1.16
CA GLU A 105 -7.25 -3.64 -0.27
C GLU A 105 -6.31 -4.71 -0.86
N MET A 106 -5.03 -4.63 -0.52
CA MET A 106 -4.04 -5.61 -0.95
C MET A 106 -4.31 -7.01 -0.38
N LEU A 107 -4.69 -7.12 0.88
CA LEU A 107 -5.08 -8.40 1.50
C LEU A 107 -6.32 -9.01 0.85
N ALA A 108 -7.31 -8.19 0.50
CA ALA A 108 -8.50 -8.65 -0.21
C ALA A 108 -8.15 -9.19 -1.61
N ILE A 109 -7.28 -8.50 -2.36
CA ILE A 109 -6.80 -8.95 -3.67
C ILE A 109 -6.00 -10.25 -3.52
N LEU A 110 -5.07 -10.33 -2.57
CA LEU A 110 -4.27 -11.53 -2.29
C LEU A 110 -5.13 -12.75 -1.98
N GLU A 111 -6.15 -12.59 -1.12
CA GLU A 111 -7.04 -13.70 -0.80
C GLU A 111 -7.79 -14.19 -2.04
N TYR A 112 -8.26 -13.28 -2.88
CA TYR A 112 -8.96 -13.64 -4.11
C TYR A 112 -8.02 -14.28 -5.14
N TYR A 113 -6.79 -13.78 -5.24
CA TYR A 113 -5.72 -14.35 -6.04
C TYR A 113 -5.44 -15.81 -5.67
N LYS A 114 -5.27 -16.11 -4.37
CA LYS A 114 -5.10 -17.49 -3.87
C LYS A 114 -6.28 -18.40 -4.16
N GLN A 115 -7.50 -17.86 -4.21
CA GLN A 115 -8.70 -18.65 -4.56
C GLN A 115 -8.76 -19.00 -6.05
N LYS A 116 -8.19 -18.15 -6.92
CA LYS A 116 -8.23 -18.32 -8.38
C LYS A 116 -7.03 -19.09 -8.91
N ASN A 117 -5.86 -18.95 -8.28
CA ASN A 117 -4.62 -19.54 -8.73
C ASN A 117 -4.16 -20.61 -7.74
N LYS A 118 -4.28 -21.89 -8.14
CA LYS A 118 -3.80 -23.02 -7.33
C LYS A 118 -2.28 -23.02 -7.16
N ASN A 119 -1.57 -22.51 -8.16
CA ASN A 119 -0.12 -22.36 -8.17
C ASN A 119 0.19 -20.87 -8.29
N VAL A 120 0.44 -20.23 -7.15
CA VAL A 120 0.92 -18.85 -7.08
C VAL A 120 2.41 -18.84 -7.38
N SER A 121 2.86 -17.97 -8.28
CA SER A 121 4.29 -17.74 -8.54
C SER A 121 4.67 -16.28 -8.32
N GLU A 122 5.89 -16.10 -7.84
CA GLU A 122 6.62 -14.85 -7.78
C GLU A 122 6.85 -14.21 -9.16
N ASN A 123 6.72 -14.99 -10.25
CA ASN A 123 6.83 -14.52 -11.64
C ASN A 123 5.50 -14.00 -12.22
N ASP A 124 4.39 -14.09 -11.46
CA ASP A 124 3.10 -13.64 -11.96
C ASP A 124 3.13 -12.12 -12.17
N LYS A 125 3.00 -11.70 -13.44
CA LYS A 125 3.15 -10.31 -13.86
C LYS A 125 1.88 -9.50 -13.71
N GLU A 126 0.73 -10.15 -13.77
CA GLU A 126 -0.58 -9.50 -13.79
C GLU A 126 -1.62 -10.26 -12.96
N PHE A 127 -2.50 -9.53 -12.28
CA PHE A 127 -3.73 -10.08 -11.71
C PHE A 127 -4.86 -9.05 -11.70
N LEU A 128 -6.05 -9.43 -12.19
CA LEU A 128 -7.22 -8.55 -12.34
C LEU A 128 -6.96 -7.32 -13.24
N GLY A 129 -5.99 -7.37 -14.15
CA GLY A 129 -5.52 -6.21 -14.90
C GLY A 129 -4.55 -5.31 -14.12
N ILE A 130 -4.17 -5.67 -12.89
CA ILE A 130 -3.07 -5.00 -12.19
C ILE A 130 -1.76 -5.62 -12.67
N GLU A 131 -0.91 -4.83 -13.31
CA GLU A 131 0.39 -5.24 -13.87
C GLU A 131 1.57 -4.93 -12.93
N GLU A 132 2.76 -5.35 -13.36
CA GLU A 132 4.04 -5.15 -12.71
C GLU A 132 4.05 -5.75 -11.29
N LEU A 133 3.51 -6.95 -11.15
CA LEU A 133 3.41 -7.68 -9.89
C LEU A 133 4.61 -8.59 -9.61
N SER A 134 5.37 -8.94 -10.63
CA SER A 134 6.46 -9.90 -10.52
C SER A 134 7.68 -9.31 -9.81
N TYR A 135 8.59 -10.16 -9.35
CA TYR A 135 9.90 -9.69 -8.90
C TYR A 135 10.83 -9.32 -10.06
N GLU A 136 10.51 -9.69 -11.32
CA GLU A 136 11.35 -9.40 -12.48
C GLU A 136 11.24 -7.94 -12.94
N GLU A 137 10.29 -7.18 -12.40
CA GLU A 137 10.09 -5.77 -12.72
C GLU A 137 11.27 -4.91 -12.22
N ASP A 138 11.58 -3.81 -12.91
CA ASP A 138 12.65 -2.89 -12.50
C ASP A 138 12.50 -2.35 -11.06
N VAL A 139 11.26 -2.30 -10.57
CA VAL A 139 10.92 -1.86 -9.22
C VAL A 139 10.10 -2.94 -8.53
N HIS A 140 10.76 -3.62 -7.60
CA HIS A 140 10.29 -4.83 -6.94
C HIS A 140 9.31 -4.59 -5.80
N TYR A 141 9.39 -3.42 -5.17
CA TYR A 141 8.52 -3.07 -4.05
C TYR A 141 7.74 -1.81 -4.31
N GLU A 142 6.58 -1.74 -3.68
CA GLU A 142 5.78 -0.52 -3.67
C GLU A 142 5.26 -0.20 -2.27
N TRP A 143 5.22 1.11 -2.00
CA TRP A 143 4.62 1.65 -0.79
C TRP A 143 3.11 1.51 -0.82
N ILE A 144 2.57 0.98 0.27
CA ILE A 144 1.14 0.96 0.58
C ILE A 144 0.92 1.50 2.00
N GLU A 145 -0.28 1.98 2.28
CA GLU A 145 -0.66 2.57 3.56
C GLU A 145 -1.51 1.59 4.37
N GLY A 146 -1.39 1.59 5.69
CA GLY A 146 -2.33 0.85 6.53
C GLY A 146 -2.36 1.39 7.94
N ALA A 147 -3.52 1.87 8.38
CA ALA A 147 -3.66 2.49 9.70
C ALA A 147 -2.55 3.53 9.99
N GLY A 148 -2.19 4.35 8.99
CA GLY A 148 -1.21 5.43 9.12
C GLY A 148 0.24 4.95 9.21
N CYS A 149 0.44 3.64 9.05
CA CYS A 149 1.74 3.01 8.95
C CYS A 149 2.10 2.78 7.47
N ALA A 150 3.39 2.84 7.18
CA ALA A 150 3.94 2.48 5.88
C ALA A 150 4.21 0.97 5.83
N PHE A 151 3.83 0.36 4.71
CA PHE A 151 4.23 -1.00 4.37
C PHE A 151 4.82 -1.01 2.98
N LEU A 152 5.79 -1.88 2.76
CA LEU A 152 6.16 -2.28 1.41
C LEU A 152 5.41 -3.57 1.08
N ARG A 153 4.97 -3.71 -0.16
CA ARG A 153 4.61 -5.01 -0.72
C ARG A 153 5.49 -5.37 -1.91
N GLY A 154 5.51 -6.64 -2.29
CA GLY A 154 6.29 -7.15 -3.42
C GLY A 154 7.44 -8.02 -2.94
N GLY A 155 8.57 -7.97 -3.63
CA GLY A 155 9.69 -8.84 -3.31
C GLY A 155 10.79 -8.85 -4.35
N TYR A 156 12.04 -9.03 -3.90
CA TYR A 156 13.22 -9.14 -4.77
C TYR A 156 13.64 -10.60 -4.97
N TRP A 157 14.31 -10.92 -6.08
CA TRP A 157 14.66 -12.32 -6.42
C TRP A 157 15.49 -13.06 -5.36
N TYR A 158 16.34 -12.35 -4.60
CA TYR A 158 17.12 -12.95 -3.51
C TYR A 158 16.33 -13.15 -2.20
N ASP A 159 15.08 -12.70 -2.14
CA ASP A 159 14.26 -12.80 -0.92
C ASP A 159 13.65 -14.21 -0.76
N GLY A 160 13.70 -15.04 -1.81
CA GLY A 160 13.15 -16.40 -1.82
C GLY A 160 11.69 -16.41 -1.40
N ALA A 161 11.37 -17.10 -0.30
CA ALA A 161 10.01 -17.16 0.25
C ALA A 161 9.46 -15.80 0.74
N SER A 162 10.32 -14.78 0.84
CA SER A 162 9.92 -13.41 1.18
C SER A 162 9.63 -12.54 -0.05
N ALA A 163 9.65 -13.12 -1.26
CA ALA A 163 9.21 -12.45 -2.48
C ALA A 163 7.80 -12.84 -2.93
N GLY A 164 7.21 -12.01 -3.80
CA GLY A 164 5.95 -12.30 -4.48
C GLY A 164 5.01 -11.10 -4.53
N ALA A 165 4.03 -11.17 -5.45
CA ALA A 165 3.10 -10.08 -5.76
C ALA A 165 2.41 -9.44 -4.54
N PHE A 166 2.27 -10.17 -3.44
CA PHE A 166 1.59 -9.69 -2.23
C PHE A 166 2.35 -10.01 -0.94
N THR A 167 3.66 -10.21 -1.00
CA THR A 167 4.48 -10.37 0.21
C THR A 167 4.71 -8.99 0.86
N LEU A 168 4.84 -8.96 2.19
CA LEU A 168 4.89 -7.72 2.99
C LEU A 168 6.15 -7.69 3.87
N PRO A 169 7.28 -7.17 3.38
CA PRO A 169 8.47 -6.97 4.21
C PRO A 169 8.25 -5.86 5.25
N LEU A 170 8.57 -6.17 6.52
CA LEU A 170 8.40 -5.25 7.67
C LEU A 170 9.74 -4.74 8.23
N ASN A 171 10.81 -4.82 7.46
CA ASN A 171 12.18 -4.48 7.85
C ASN A 171 12.65 -3.11 7.33
N ASN A 172 11.76 -2.29 6.77
CA ASN A 172 12.07 -0.96 6.25
C ASN A 172 11.29 0.11 7.01
N THR A 173 11.92 1.26 7.26
CA THR A 173 11.26 2.40 7.88
C THR A 173 10.55 3.25 6.81
N PRO A 174 9.49 4.01 7.16
CA PRO A 174 8.80 4.88 6.19
C PRO A 174 9.69 5.91 5.48
N GLY A 175 10.79 6.32 6.12
CA GLY A 175 11.77 7.26 5.54
C GLY A 175 12.82 6.61 4.65
N SER A 176 12.82 5.27 4.53
CA SER A 176 13.78 4.55 3.69
C SER A 176 13.51 4.83 2.21
N THR A 177 14.57 4.95 1.43
CA THR A 177 14.49 5.06 -0.03
C THR A 177 15.37 4.00 -0.67
N SER A 178 14.97 3.51 -1.84
CA SER A 178 15.75 2.56 -2.63
C SER A 178 15.31 2.63 -4.08
N ARG A 179 16.23 2.35 -5.02
CA ARG A 179 15.87 2.18 -6.43
C ARG A 179 14.85 1.08 -6.67
N ASN A 180 14.67 0.19 -5.69
CA ASN A 180 13.68 -0.89 -5.73
C ASN A 180 12.33 -0.49 -5.12
N PHE A 181 12.20 0.73 -4.57
CA PHE A 181 10.96 1.22 -3.95
C PHE A 181 10.28 2.21 -4.87
N GLY A 182 9.07 1.88 -5.29
CA GLY A 182 8.17 2.78 -5.98
C GLY A 182 6.81 2.87 -5.29
N PHE A 183 5.79 3.25 -6.04
CA PHE A 183 4.42 3.32 -5.55
C PHE A 183 3.44 3.24 -6.72
N ARG A 184 2.19 2.93 -6.41
CA ARG A 184 1.05 3.09 -7.32
C ARG A 184 -0.05 3.83 -6.60
N CYS A 185 -1.00 4.39 -7.35
CA CYS A 185 -2.11 5.13 -6.76
C CYS A 185 -3.41 4.30 -6.73
N ALA A 186 -4.25 4.62 -5.77
CA ALA A 186 -5.63 4.14 -5.63
C ALA A 186 -6.60 5.32 -5.44
N ARG A 187 -7.88 5.14 -5.78
CA ARG A 187 -8.95 6.14 -5.63
C ARG A 187 -10.29 5.54 -5.24
#